data_AF-A3D520-F1
#
_entry.id   AF-A3D520-F1
#
_cell.length_a   1.000
_cell.length_b   1.000
_cell.length_c   1.000
_cell.angle_alpha   90.00
_cell.angle_beta   90.00
_cell.angle_gamma   90.00
#
_symmetry.space_group_name_H-M   'P 1'
#
loop_
_entity.id
_entity.type
_entity.pdbx_description
1 polymer ?
#
loop_
_entity_poly.entity_id
_entity_poly.type
_entity_poly.pdbx_seq_one_letter_code
_entity_poly.pdbx_strand_id
1 'polypeptide(L)'
;MSKLDGINESDFNRLFERAPSVLAKRTPQITDITLDIEKREQALFVVTGKYIELAQASYAIGRLAEVRPYFEQAAPFAFLRGFDPELKTCKIDWTIQEEICIVLLFGNPDLLSQLSTTNWSLPAERIMHQACYAYDKLLIKAGTGQTVTTDELDLAIAEAKATKDKDVQQYIVSLLEGLLAIETADQDMWQSSIVKAIKWHADECQFGELKDMDEFICFNALTLAKLGKDRHHWQCQTDSVYLPLFLID
;
A
#
# COMPACT_ATOMS: atom_id res chain seq x y z
N MET A 1 -9.09 -17.31 -13.65
CA MET A 1 -10.03 -17.73 -12.60
C MET A 1 -9.55 -17.08 -11.33
N SER A 2 -10.15 -15.94 -10.97
CA SER A 2 -9.78 -15.23 -9.75
C SER A 2 -10.43 -15.92 -8.55
N LYS A 3 -9.88 -15.73 -7.34
CA LYS A 3 -10.46 -16.17 -6.06
C LYS A 3 -11.94 -15.74 -5.85
N LEU A 4 -12.48 -14.85 -6.68
CA LEU A 4 -13.90 -14.49 -6.73
C LEU A 4 -14.81 -15.69 -7.04
N ASP A 5 -14.31 -16.71 -7.74
CA ASP A 5 -15.07 -17.94 -8.01
C ASP A 5 -15.20 -18.84 -6.76
N GLY A 6 -14.50 -18.53 -5.65
CA GLY A 6 -14.39 -19.39 -4.47
C GLY A 6 -14.86 -18.80 -3.13
N ILE A 7 -15.14 -17.49 -3.05
CA ILE A 7 -15.73 -16.85 -1.87
C ILE A 7 -17.24 -16.77 -2.10
N ASN A 8 -18.01 -17.54 -1.34
CA ASN A 8 -19.46 -17.54 -1.48
C ASN A 8 -20.05 -16.21 -0.99
N GLU A 9 -21.14 -15.77 -1.61
CA GLU A 9 -21.91 -14.57 -1.22
C GLU A 9 -22.25 -14.53 0.29
N SER A 10 -22.40 -15.71 0.91
CA SER A 10 -22.60 -15.86 2.36
C SER A 10 -21.44 -15.35 3.22
N ASP A 11 -20.20 -15.48 2.74
CA ASP A 11 -19.00 -15.05 3.48
C ASP A 11 -18.88 -13.52 3.45
N PHE A 12 -19.19 -12.90 2.31
CA PHE A 12 -19.30 -11.45 2.21
C PHE A 12 -20.41 -10.89 3.10
N ASN A 13 -21.61 -11.47 3.07
CA ASN A 13 -22.72 -11.02 3.93
C ASN A 13 -22.34 -11.09 5.42
N ARG A 14 -21.70 -12.19 5.85
CA ARG A 14 -21.21 -12.33 7.22
C ARG A 14 -20.15 -11.28 7.57
N LEU A 15 -19.27 -10.92 6.64
CA LEU A 15 -18.27 -9.87 6.85
C LEU A 15 -18.97 -8.52 7.09
N PHE A 16 -19.85 -8.10 6.20
CA PHE A 16 -20.55 -6.81 6.29
C PHE A 16 -21.44 -6.71 7.53
N GLU A 17 -22.11 -7.78 7.94
CA GLU A 17 -22.93 -7.81 9.15
C GLU A 17 -22.10 -7.72 10.43
N ARG A 18 -20.94 -8.39 10.48
CA ARG A 18 -20.12 -8.44 11.69
C ARG A 18 -19.21 -7.25 11.84
N ALA A 19 -18.73 -6.66 10.75
CA ALA A 19 -17.72 -5.60 10.80
C ALA A 19 -18.12 -4.42 11.69
N PRO A 20 -19.37 -3.89 11.66
CA PRO A 20 -19.78 -2.80 12.55
C PRO A 20 -19.60 -3.15 14.03
N SER A 21 -19.97 -4.36 14.45
CA SER A 21 -19.81 -4.81 15.84
C SER A 21 -18.35 -4.96 16.25
N VAL A 22 -17.49 -5.43 15.33
CA VAL A 22 -16.05 -5.58 15.56
C VAL A 22 -15.41 -4.21 15.69
N LEU A 23 -15.68 -3.30 14.76
CA LEU A 23 -15.14 -1.94 14.76
C LEU A 23 -15.59 -1.18 16.01
N ALA A 24 -16.88 -1.18 16.34
CA ALA A 24 -17.41 -0.52 17.54
C ALA A 24 -16.77 -1.04 18.84
N LYS A 25 -16.40 -2.31 18.90
CA LYS A 25 -15.71 -2.90 20.06
C LYS A 25 -14.22 -2.58 20.10
N ARG A 26 -13.53 -2.62 18.95
CA ARG A 26 -12.06 -2.56 18.89
C ARG A 26 -11.53 -1.14 18.76
N THR A 27 -12.20 -0.25 18.03
CA THR A 27 -11.71 1.13 17.83
C THR A 27 -11.44 1.86 19.15
N PRO A 28 -12.31 1.81 20.19
CA PRO A 28 -12.03 2.49 21.46
C PRO A 28 -10.81 1.95 22.19
N GLN A 29 -10.43 0.68 21.95
CA GLN A 29 -9.31 0.03 22.63
C GLN A 29 -7.95 0.58 22.18
N ILE A 30 -7.85 1.15 20.98
CA ILE A 30 -6.58 1.65 20.42
C ILE A 30 -6.03 2.81 21.27
N THR A 31 -6.94 3.68 21.73
CA THR A 31 -6.62 4.88 22.51
C THR A 31 -6.79 4.68 24.02
N ASP A 32 -7.18 3.48 24.46
CA ASP A 32 -7.40 3.19 25.89
C ASP A 32 -6.06 2.89 26.57
N ILE A 33 -5.49 3.92 27.22
CA ILE A 33 -4.22 3.84 27.95
C ILE A 33 -4.28 2.96 29.20
N THR A 34 -5.46 2.47 29.61
CA THR A 34 -5.59 1.51 30.70
C THR A 34 -5.32 0.07 30.26
N LEU A 35 -5.35 -0.18 28.95
CA LEU A 35 -4.98 -1.47 28.36
C LEU A 35 -3.46 -1.55 28.16
N ASP A 36 -2.95 -2.78 28.23
CA ASP A 36 -1.58 -3.06 27.82
C ASP A 36 -1.37 -2.75 26.32
N ILE A 37 -0.11 -2.50 25.96
CA ILE A 37 0.26 -2.13 24.59
C ILE A 37 -0.12 -3.21 23.58
N GLU A 38 0.03 -4.49 23.94
CA GLU A 38 -0.29 -5.63 23.07
C GLU A 38 -1.78 -5.65 22.68
N LYS A 39 -2.69 -5.35 23.62
CA LYS A 39 -4.13 -5.23 23.30
C LYS A 39 -4.42 -4.03 22.40
N ARG A 40 -3.74 -2.91 22.59
CA ARG A 40 -3.88 -1.71 21.76
C ARG A 40 -3.40 -1.98 20.34
N GLU A 41 -2.23 -2.61 20.19
CA GLU A 41 -1.66 -3.07 18.91
C GLU A 41 -2.59 -4.09 18.23
N GLN A 42 -3.13 -5.07 18.95
CA GLN A 42 -4.07 -6.04 18.40
C GLN A 42 -5.36 -5.37 17.94
N ALA A 43 -5.88 -4.42 18.71
CA ALA A 43 -7.06 -3.65 18.32
C ALA A 43 -6.79 -2.85 17.05
N LEU A 44 -5.62 -2.22 16.94
CA LEU A 44 -5.19 -1.48 15.76
C LEU A 44 -5.09 -2.40 14.53
N PHE A 45 -4.41 -3.53 14.66
CA PHE A 45 -4.29 -4.53 13.61
C PHE A 45 -5.68 -4.97 13.08
N VAL A 46 -6.60 -5.27 13.99
CA VAL A 46 -7.97 -5.70 13.63
C VAL A 46 -8.75 -4.58 12.96
N VAL A 47 -8.68 -3.35 13.45
CA VAL A 47 -9.44 -2.23 12.89
C VAL A 47 -8.92 -1.85 11.50
N THR A 48 -7.60 -1.71 11.34
CA THR A 48 -6.98 -1.41 10.04
C THR A 48 -7.34 -2.50 9.03
N GLY A 49 -7.08 -3.77 9.38
CA GLY A 49 -7.37 -4.90 8.50
C GLY A 49 -8.85 -5.01 8.14
N LYS A 50 -9.76 -4.74 9.08
CA LYS A 50 -11.20 -4.83 8.81
C LYS A 50 -11.68 -3.78 7.81
N TYR A 51 -11.17 -2.56 7.85
CA TYR A 51 -11.51 -1.55 6.84
C TYR A 51 -10.95 -1.90 5.46
N ILE A 52 -9.71 -2.39 5.39
CA ILE A 52 -9.09 -2.85 4.14
C ILE A 52 -9.89 -4.01 3.53
N GLU A 53 -10.25 -4.99 4.35
CA GLU A 53 -11.05 -6.16 3.95
C GLU A 53 -12.45 -5.73 3.44
N LEU A 54 -13.10 -4.78 4.11
CA LEU A 54 -14.37 -4.22 3.64
C LEU A 54 -14.24 -3.51 2.30
N ALA A 55 -13.16 -2.75 2.09
CA ALA A 55 -12.90 -2.07 0.82
C ALA A 55 -12.68 -3.07 -0.32
N GLN A 56 -11.81 -4.06 -0.11
CA GLN A 56 -11.51 -5.11 -1.07
C GLN A 56 -12.74 -5.98 -1.37
N ALA A 57 -13.51 -6.35 -0.34
CA ALA A 57 -14.77 -7.07 -0.51
C ALA A 57 -15.79 -6.26 -1.32
N SER A 58 -15.93 -4.95 -1.02
CA SER A 58 -16.83 -4.07 -1.77
C SER A 58 -16.45 -3.98 -3.24
N TYR A 59 -15.14 -3.94 -3.53
CA TYR A 59 -14.63 -3.94 -4.88
C TYR A 59 -14.93 -5.26 -5.60
N ALA A 60 -14.66 -6.38 -4.94
CA ALA A 60 -14.91 -7.74 -5.43
C ALA A 60 -16.37 -7.97 -5.84
N ILE A 61 -17.34 -7.45 -5.07
CA ILE A 61 -18.79 -7.62 -5.34
C ILE A 61 -19.42 -6.45 -6.11
N GLY A 62 -18.61 -5.51 -6.60
CA GLY A 62 -19.08 -4.40 -7.44
C GLY A 62 -19.75 -3.24 -6.70
N ARG A 63 -19.65 -3.15 -5.37
CA ARG A 63 -20.10 -1.99 -4.57
C ARG A 63 -19.07 -0.86 -4.61
N LEU A 64 -18.77 -0.36 -5.81
CA LEU A 64 -17.64 0.55 -6.06
C LEU A 64 -17.68 1.85 -5.23
N ALA A 65 -18.88 2.37 -4.95
CA ALA A 65 -19.06 3.59 -4.15
C ALA A 65 -18.63 3.42 -2.68
N GLU A 66 -18.57 2.19 -2.16
CA GLU A 66 -18.18 1.89 -0.78
C GLU A 66 -16.65 1.69 -0.63
N VAL A 67 -15.94 1.39 -1.73
CA VAL A 67 -14.52 1.04 -1.71
C VAL A 67 -13.65 2.16 -1.15
N ARG A 68 -13.75 3.35 -1.75
CA ARG A 68 -12.94 4.50 -1.36
C ARG A 68 -13.22 4.95 0.08
N PRO A 69 -14.49 5.13 0.53
CA PRO A 69 -14.79 5.47 1.92
C PRO A 69 -14.17 4.51 2.94
N TYR A 70 -14.13 3.20 2.66
CA TYR A 70 -13.48 2.25 3.56
C TYR A 70 -11.95 2.42 3.59
N PHE A 71 -11.30 2.70 2.47
CA PHE A 71 -9.87 3.00 2.48
C PHE A 71 -9.54 4.34 3.18
N GLU A 72 -10.38 5.36 3.01
CA GLU A 72 -10.25 6.62 3.75
C GLU A 72 -10.40 6.41 5.27
N GLN A 73 -11.29 5.49 5.68
CA GLN A 73 -11.41 5.07 7.08
C GLN A 73 -10.21 4.24 7.56
N ALA A 74 -9.60 3.43 6.69
CA ALA A 74 -8.40 2.66 7.01
C ALA A 74 -7.17 3.56 7.20
N ALA A 75 -7.02 4.62 6.40
CA ALA A 75 -5.83 5.46 6.33
C ALA A 75 -5.26 5.94 7.69
N PRO A 76 -6.05 6.53 8.62
CA PRO A 76 -5.51 6.93 9.91
C PRO A 76 -4.99 5.74 10.74
N PHE A 77 -5.61 4.57 10.64
CA PHE A 77 -5.17 3.38 11.35
C PHE A 77 -3.97 2.70 10.65
N ALA A 78 -3.89 2.77 9.32
CA ALA A 78 -2.72 2.36 8.56
C ALA A 78 -1.50 3.21 8.94
N PHE A 79 -1.68 4.53 9.09
CA PHE A 79 -0.63 5.41 9.59
C PHE A 79 -0.13 4.98 10.97
N LEU A 80 -1.05 4.76 11.93
CA LEU A 80 -0.65 4.30 13.26
C LEU A 80 0.07 2.95 13.21
N ARG A 81 -0.43 2.01 12.39
CA ARG A 81 0.10 0.64 12.27
C ARG A 81 1.52 0.63 11.71
N GLY A 82 1.85 1.58 10.82
CA GLY A 82 3.15 1.71 10.18
C GLY A 82 4.16 2.61 10.90
N PHE A 83 3.70 3.71 11.49
CA PHE A 83 4.57 4.83 11.86
C PHE A 83 4.51 5.24 13.33
N ASP A 84 3.46 4.89 14.06
CA ASP A 84 3.32 5.31 15.45
C ASP A 84 4.43 4.70 16.32
N PRO A 85 5.13 5.49 17.16
CA PRO A 85 6.25 4.99 17.95
C PRO A 85 5.84 3.94 19.00
N GLU A 86 4.60 3.96 19.47
CA GLU A 86 4.08 3.00 20.46
C GLU A 86 3.34 1.85 19.78
N LEU A 87 2.49 2.15 18.80
CA LEU A 87 1.52 1.22 18.24
C LEU A 87 1.96 0.55 16.94
N LYS A 88 3.08 0.94 16.35
CA LYS A 88 3.51 0.35 15.06
C LYS A 88 3.72 -1.15 15.21
N THR A 89 3.16 -1.89 14.27
CA THR A 89 3.26 -3.36 14.23
C THR A 89 4.07 -3.86 13.03
N CYS A 90 4.33 -3.00 12.04
CA CYS A 90 5.16 -3.35 10.88
C CYS A 90 6.61 -3.57 11.31
N LYS A 91 7.19 -4.70 10.88
CA LYS A 91 8.50 -5.15 11.36
C LYS A 91 9.57 -5.11 10.29
N ILE A 92 9.21 -5.08 9.01
CA ILE A 92 10.16 -5.14 7.89
C ILE A 92 9.72 -4.23 6.74
N ASP A 93 10.66 -3.96 5.83
CA ASP A 93 10.56 -3.15 4.62
C ASP A 93 9.46 -3.62 3.66
N TRP A 94 9.28 -4.92 3.47
CA TRP A 94 8.19 -5.42 2.62
C TRP A 94 6.80 -5.13 3.18
N THR A 95 6.63 -5.29 4.49
CA THR A 95 5.29 -5.25 5.12
C THR A 95 4.75 -3.84 5.30
N ILE A 96 5.57 -2.80 5.19
CA ILE A 96 5.16 -1.40 5.42
C ILE A 96 4.51 -0.75 4.19
N GLN A 97 4.67 -1.37 3.01
CA GLN A 97 4.25 -0.76 1.74
C GLN A 97 2.74 -0.60 1.63
N GLU A 98 1.95 -1.53 2.18
CA GLU A 98 0.50 -1.41 2.25
C GLU A 98 0.11 -0.15 3.05
N GLU A 99 0.70 0.07 4.23
CA GLU A 99 0.42 1.27 5.03
C GLU A 99 0.85 2.55 4.33
N ILE A 100 2.07 2.57 3.75
CA ILE A 100 2.56 3.74 3.01
C ILE A 100 1.56 4.10 1.91
N CYS A 101 1.21 3.12 1.06
CA CYS A 101 0.35 3.38 -0.08
C CYS A 101 -1.06 3.77 0.33
N ILE A 102 -1.66 3.11 1.34
CA ILE A 102 -2.99 3.48 1.82
C ILE A 102 -3.00 4.93 2.33
N VAL A 103 -1.98 5.33 3.11
CA VAL A 103 -1.88 6.71 3.60
C VAL A 103 -1.69 7.70 2.45
N LEU A 104 -0.83 7.40 1.48
CA LEU A 104 -0.59 8.27 0.32
C LEU A 104 -1.80 8.40 -0.62
N LEU A 105 -2.57 7.33 -0.79
CA LEU A 105 -3.73 7.30 -1.69
C LEU A 105 -4.99 7.90 -1.05
N PHE A 106 -5.21 7.65 0.25
CA PHE A 106 -6.50 7.88 0.91
C PHE A 106 -6.40 8.69 2.21
N GLY A 107 -5.19 9.08 2.62
CA GLY A 107 -4.98 9.97 3.77
C GLY A 107 -5.48 11.37 3.49
N ASN A 108 -6.03 12.02 4.52
CA ASN A 108 -6.36 13.44 4.45
C ASN A 108 -5.08 14.30 4.50
N PRO A 109 -5.15 15.62 4.19
CA PRO A 109 -3.98 16.49 4.19
C PRO A 109 -3.18 16.51 5.50
N ASP A 110 -3.87 16.46 6.65
CA ASP A 110 -3.22 16.43 7.96
C ASP A 110 -2.38 15.16 8.14
N LEU A 111 -2.90 14.00 7.71
CA LEU A 111 -2.21 12.72 7.77
C LEU A 111 -1.00 12.67 6.83
N LEU A 112 -1.13 13.22 5.62
CA LEU A 112 -0.01 13.37 4.69
C LEU A 112 1.09 14.29 5.26
N SER A 113 0.70 15.36 5.97
CA SER A 113 1.65 16.23 6.68
C SER A 113 2.34 15.50 7.84
N GLN A 114 1.65 14.62 8.55
CA GLN A 114 2.27 13.79 9.59
C GLN A 114 3.26 12.81 8.96
N LEU A 115 2.88 12.14 7.86
CA LEU A 115 3.75 11.22 7.15
C LEU A 115 5.02 11.91 6.63
N SER A 116 4.91 13.12 6.08
CA SER A 116 6.06 13.87 5.55
C SER A 116 7.10 14.22 6.62
N THR A 117 6.66 14.39 7.86
CA THR A 117 7.52 14.73 9.01
C THR A 117 7.93 13.51 9.83
N THR A 118 7.41 12.32 9.48
CA THR A 118 7.75 11.10 10.17
C THR A 118 9.19 10.72 9.86
N ASN A 119 10.05 10.71 10.89
CA ASN A 119 11.42 10.18 10.78
C ASN A 119 11.38 8.64 10.84
N TRP A 120 10.70 8.02 9.87
CA TRP A 120 10.55 6.58 9.83
C TRP A 120 11.89 5.93 9.47
N SER A 121 12.24 4.92 10.26
CA SER A 121 13.43 4.11 10.03
C SER A 121 13.23 2.73 10.60
N LEU A 122 13.82 1.74 9.93
CA LEU A 122 13.92 0.38 10.46
C LEU A 122 15.30 0.17 11.10
N PRO A 123 15.38 -0.55 12.23
CA PRO A 123 16.63 -1.12 12.71
C PRO A 123 17.32 -1.94 11.61
N ALA A 124 18.66 -1.94 11.57
CA ALA A 124 19.42 -2.57 10.49
C ALA A 124 19.10 -4.07 10.32
N GLU A 125 18.85 -4.77 11.44
CA GLU A 125 18.47 -6.19 11.48
C GLU A 125 17.06 -6.48 10.95
N ARG A 126 16.25 -5.45 10.73
CA ARG A 126 14.88 -5.54 10.19
C ARG A 126 14.77 -5.11 8.74
N ILE A 127 15.88 -4.65 8.14
CA ILE A 127 15.95 -4.35 6.71
C ILE A 127 16.31 -5.63 5.97
N MET A 128 15.33 -6.26 5.33
CA MET A 128 15.54 -7.50 4.58
C MET A 128 16.26 -7.21 3.26
N HIS A 129 15.85 -6.14 2.57
CA HIS A 129 16.46 -5.70 1.32
C HIS A 129 16.65 -4.17 1.34
N GLN A 130 17.90 -3.74 1.29
CA GLN A 130 18.23 -2.30 1.29
C GLN A 130 17.54 -1.53 0.16
N ALA A 131 17.41 -2.14 -1.03
CA ALA A 131 16.67 -1.55 -2.15
C ALA A 131 15.17 -1.35 -1.86
N CYS A 132 14.52 -2.28 -1.16
CA CYS A 132 13.11 -2.15 -0.77
C CYS A 132 12.97 -1.01 0.26
N TYR A 133 13.82 -0.99 1.29
CA TYR A 133 13.86 0.09 2.26
C TYR A 133 14.15 1.46 1.63
N ALA A 134 15.02 1.51 0.60
CA ALA A 134 15.27 2.72 -0.16
C ALA A 134 14.02 3.17 -0.93
N TYR A 135 13.34 2.24 -1.61
CA TYR A 135 12.06 2.50 -2.28
C TYR A 135 11.02 3.07 -1.32
N ASP A 136 10.82 2.47 -0.14
CA ASP A 136 9.81 2.92 0.83
C ASP A 136 10.02 4.40 1.22
N LYS A 137 11.28 4.79 1.49
CA LYS A 137 11.62 6.19 1.81
C LYS A 137 11.40 7.13 0.63
N LEU A 138 11.80 6.71 -0.57
CA LEU A 138 11.65 7.51 -1.79
C LEU A 138 10.17 7.68 -2.15
N LEU A 139 9.35 6.65 -1.94
CA LEU A 139 7.91 6.70 -2.14
C LEU A 139 7.25 7.67 -1.16
N ILE A 140 7.60 7.64 0.14
CA ILE A 140 7.12 8.61 1.13
C ILE A 140 7.48 10.04 0.71
N LYS A 141 8.74 10.28 0.33
CA LYS A 141 9.18 11.60 -0.16
C LYS A 141 8.35 12.05 -1.35
N ALA A 142 8.24 11.20 -2.37
CA ALA A 142 7.53 11.51 -3.61
C ALA A 142 6.04 11.77 -3.35
N GLY A 143 5.39 10.93 -2.55
CA GLY A 143 3.97 11.01 -2.20
C GLY A 143 3.59 12.16 -1.28
N THR A 144 4.55 12.68 -0.52
CA THR A 144 4.33 13.84 0.36
C THR A 144 4.83 15.16 -0.24
N GLY A 145 5.22 15.16 -1.52
CA GLY A 145 5.67 16.35 -2.25
C GLY A 145 7.08 16.82 -1.90
N GLN A 146 7.88 16.00 -1.22
CA GLN A 146 9.29 16.28 -1.01
C GLN A 146 10.10 16.00 -2.27
N THR A 147 11.22 16.72 -2.42
CA THR A 147 12.15 16.49 -3.53
C THR A 147 12.77 15.10 -3.44
N VAL A 148 12.67 14.35 -4.54
CA VAL A 148 13.42 13.12 -4.78
C VAL A 148 14.41 13.41 -5.89
N THR A 149 15.69 13.10 -5.67
CA THR A 149 16.74 13.34 -6.67
C THR A 149 16.93 12.14 -7.58
N THR A 150 17.34 12.39 -8.83
CA THR A 150 17.71 11.33 -9.78
C THR A 150 18.85 10.46 -9.24
N ASP A 151 19.83 11.06 -8.56
CA ASP A 151 20.97 10.34 -7.99
C ASP A 151 20.54 9.33 -6.89
N GLU A 152 19.58 9.71 -6.04
CA GLU A 152 19.01 8.80 -5.04
C GLU A 152 18.30 7.61 -5.69
N LEU A 153 17.56 7.87 -6.76
CA LEU A 153 16.83 6.84 -7.52
C LEU A 153 17.78 5.93 -8.30
N ASP A 154 18.77 6.49 -8.99
CA ASP A 154 19.76 5.73 -9.75
C ASP A 154 20.57 4.81 -8.84
N LEU A 155 20.95 5.29 -7.64
CA LEU A 155 21.63 4.47 -6.65
C LEU A 155 20.74 3.31 -6.18
N ALA A 156 19.48 3.59 -5.84
CA ALA A 156 18.54 2.56 -5.40
C ALA A 156 18.25 1.53 -6.51
N ILE A 157 18.14 1.96 -7.77
CA ILE A 157 17.94 1.09 -8.94
C ILE A 157 19.17 0.21 -9.15
N ALA A 158 20.39 0.77 -9.07
CA ALA A 158 21.61 0.00 -9.21
C ALA A 158 21.74 -1.08 -8.13
N GLU A 159 21.41 -0.74 -6.88
CA GLU A 159 21.38 -1.68 -5.77
C GLU A 159 20.32 -2.77 -5.97
N ALA A 160 19.10 -2.39 -6.37
CA ALA A 160 18.00 -3.31 -6.66
C ALA A 160 18.34 -4.29 -7.81
N LYS A 161 19.10 -3.84 -8.83
CA LYS A 161 19.55 -4.69 -9.93
C LYS A 161 20.71 -5.62 -9.55
N ALA A 162 21.50 -5.24 -8.54
CA ALA A 162 22.67 -6.02 -8.11
C ALA A 162 22.33 -7.15 -7.12
N THR A 163 21.14 -7.14 -6.52
CA THR A 163 20.68 -8.22 -5.63
C THR A 163 20.49 -9.54 -6.37
N LYS A 164 20.55 -10.67 -5.66
CA LYS A 164 20.16 -11.99 -6.19
C LYS A 164 18.67 -12.30 -6.02
N ASP A 165 17.96 -11.45 -5.28
CA ASP A 165 16.55 -11.61 -5.00
C ASP A 165 15.72 -11.28 -6.25
N LYS A 166 14.97 -12.28 -6.73
CA LYS A 166 14.21 -12.17 -7.98
C LYS A 166 13.03 -11.21 -7.84
N ASP A 167 12.39 -11.16 -6.69
CA ASP A 167 11.22 -10.30 -6.47
C ASP A 167 11.65 -8.85 -6.34
N VAL A 168 12.78 -8.58 -5.70
CA VAL A 168 13.39 -7.24 -5.73
C VAL A 168 13.75 -6.83 -7.17
N GLN A 169 14.37 -7.73 -7.95
CA GLN A 169 14.72 -7.42 -9.34
C GLN A 169 13.51 -7.17 -10.25
N GLN A 170 12.39 -7.88 -10.02
CA GLN A 170 11.23 -7.81 -10.89
C GLN A 170 10.24 -6.72 -10.47
N TYR A 171 10.01 -6.57 -9.17
CA TYR A 171 9.01 -5.66 -8.61
C TYR A 171 9.64 -4.35 -8.18
N ILE A 172 10.56 -4.36 -7.20
CA ILE A 172 11.13 -3.13 -6.63
C ILE A 172 11.88 -2.30 -7.67
N VAL A 173 12.65 -2.93 -8.58
CA VAL A 173 13.27 -2.22 -9.71
C VAL A 173 12.23 -1.49 -10.55
N SER A 174 11.13 -2.16 -10.90
CA SER A 174 10.06 -1.56 -11.72
C SER A 174 9.43 -0.37 -11.00
N LEU A 175 9.25 -0.46 -9.68
CA LEU A 175 8.69 0.63 -8.88
C LEU A 175 9.62 1.84 -8.78
N LEU A 176 10.93 1.60 -8.56
CA LEU A 176 11.95 2.65 -8.57
C LEU A 176 12.09 3.30 -9.94
N GLU A 177 12.06 2.51 -11.02
CA GLU A 177 12.02 3.00 -12.40
C GLU A 177 10.79 3.89 -12.63
N GLY A 178 9.64 3.55 -12.03
CA GLY A 178 8.42 4.36 -12.12
C GLY A 178 8.56 5.71 -11.41
N LEU A 179 9.21 5.75 -10.24
CA LEU A 179 9.52 7.01 -9.55
C LEU A 179 10.52 7.86 -10.33
N LEU A 180 11.56 7.24 -10.91
CA LEU A 180 12.51 7.94 -11.78
C LEU A 180 11.83 8.56 -12.98
N ALA A 181 10.96 7.81 -13.65
CA ALA A 181 10.19 8.28 -14.78
C ALA A 181 9.31 9.50 -14.43
N ILE A 182 8.76 9.53 -13.22
CA ILE A 182 8.03 10.71 -12.70
C ILE A 182 8.99 11.90 -12.54
N GLU A 183 10.18 11.74 -11.98
CA GLU A 183 11.12 12.87 -11.81
C GLU A 183 11.72 13.36 -13.14
N THR A 184 11.85 12.49 -14.13
CA THR A 184 12.43 12.81 -15.45
C THR A 184 11.39 13.15 -16.53
N ALA A 185 10.10 13.12 -16.17
CA ALA A 185 8.98 13.30 -17.10
C ALA A 185 8.96 12.29 -18.27
N ASP A 186 9.41 11.06 -18.03
CA ASP A 186 9.39 9.96 -19.01
C ASP A 186 8.09 9.15 -18.89
N GLN A 187 7.07 9.53 -19.66
CA GLN A 187 5.76 8.88 -19.60
C GLN A 187 5.80 7.40 -20.02
N ASP A 188 6.64 7.05 -21.00
CA ASP A 188 6.72 5.69 -21.53
C ASP A 188 7.33 4.74 -20.49
N MET A 189 8.40 5.17 -19.83
CA MET A 189 9.01 4.44 -18.72
C MET A 189 8.04 4.29 -17.55
N TRP A 190 7.34 5.36 -17.18
CA TRP A 190 6.32 5.33 -16.11
C TRP A 190 5.22 4.31 -16.39
N GLN A 191 4.64 4.34 -17.60
CA GLN A 191 3.59 3.41 -18.02
C GLN A 191 4.11 1.96 -18.06
N SER A 192 5.31 1.74 -18.59
CA SER A 192 5.97 0.44 -18.61
C SER A 192 6.21 -0.11 -17.19
N SER A 193 6.65 0.74 -16.25
CA SER A 193 6.86 0.37 -14.84
C SER A 193 5.58 -0.10 -14.16
N ILE A 194 4.45 0.59 -14.38
CA ILE A 194 3.14 0.17 -13.86
C ILE A 194 2.75 -1.20 -14.45
N VAL A 195 2.93 -1.41 -15.76
CA VAL A 195 2.62 -2.70 -16.41
C VAL A 195 3.43 -3.83 -15.80
N LYS A 196 4.74 -3.63 -15.57
CA LYS A 196 5.60 -4.64 -14.94
C LYS A 196 5.17 -4.93 -13.50
N ALA A 197 4.87 -3.90 -12.71
CA ALA A 197 4.42 -4.06 -11.32
C ALA A 197 3.11 -4.85 -11.24
N ILE A 198 2.13 -4.52 -12.10
CA ILE A 198 0.86 -5.25 -12.19
C ILE A 198 1.06 -6.69 -12.63
N LYS A 199 1.97 -6.93 -13.58
CA LYS A 199 2.27 -8.29 -14.02
C LYS A 199 2.82 -9.13 -12.87
N TRP A 200 3.79 -8.62 -12.11
CA TRP A 200 4.35 -9.32 -10.96
C TRP A 200 3.27 -9.58 -9.90
N HIS A 201 2.46 -8.57 -9.57
CA HIS A 201 1.36 -8.71 -8.60
C HIS A 201 0.35 -9.78 -9.02
N ALA A 202 -0.04 -9.80 -10.30
CA ALA A 202 -0.96 -10.80 -10.83
C ALA A 202 -0.37 -12.22 -10.77
N ASP A 203 0.92 -12.37 -11.10
CA ASP A 203 1.64 -13.64 -11.01
C ASP A 203 1.68 -14.14 -9.53
N GLU A 204 1.94 -13.24 -8.57
CA GLU A 204 1.91 -13.55 -7.12
C GLU A 204 0.52 -13.92 -6.60
N CYS A 205 -0.53 -13.21 -7.02
CA CYS A 205 -1.91 -13.58 -6.68
C CYS A 205 -2.32 -14.95 -7.25
N GLN A 206 -1.68 -15.41 -8.32
CA GLN A 206 -2.00 -16.68 -8.96
C GLN A 206 -1.15 -17.85 -8.44
N PHE A 207 0.14 -17.62 -8.21
CA PHE A 207 1.13 -18.67 -7.98
C PHE A 207 2.00 -18.46 -6.74
N GLY A 208 2.02 -17.26 -6.17
CA GLY A 208 2.92 -16.86 -5.10
C GLY A 208 2.24 -16.72 -3.74
N GLU A 209 2.82 -15.90 -2.87
CA GLU A 209 2.39 -15.76 -1.48
C GLU A 209 1.04 -15.02 -1.36
N LEU A 210 0.79 -14.08 -2.28
CA LEU A 210 -0.47 -13.33 -2.33
C LEU A 210 -1.68 -14.21 -2.69
N LYS A 211 -1.44 -15.41 -3.25
CA LYS A 211 -2.51 -16.36 -3.57
C LYS A 211 -3.38 -16.69 -2.37
N ASP A 212 -2.80 -16.79 -1.18
CA ASP A 212 -3.52 -17.15 0.04
C ASP A 212 -3.99 -15.92 0.83
N MET A 213 -3.58 -14.72 0.43
CA MET A 213 -4.00 -13.45 1.03
C MET A 213 -5.31 -12.92 0.42
N ASP A 214 -5.99 -12.04 1.15
CA ASP A 214 -7.16 -11.29 0.67
C ASP A 214 -6.75 -10.02 -0.09
N GLU A 215 -5.45 -9.79 -0.26
CA GLU A 215 -4.87 -8.60 -0.88
C GLU A 215 -5.02 -8.63 -2.41
N PHE A 216 -6.01 -7.88 -2.90
CA PHE A 216 -6.40 -7.88 -4.30
C PHE A 216 -5.89 -6.67 -5.10
N ILE A 217 -5.63 -5.54 -4.47
CA ILE A 217 -5.26 -4.30 -5.18
C ILE A 217 -3.74 -4.13 -5.13
N CYS A 218 -3.12 -3.86 -6.26
CA CYS A 218 -1.71 -3.51 -6.31
C CYS A 218 -1.52 -2.04 -5.92
N PHE A 219 -1.44 -1.76 -4.62
CA PHE A 219 -1.40 -0.39 -4.12
C PHE A 219 -0.17 0.39 -4.57
N ASN A 220 1.00 -0.25 -4.72
CA ASN A 220 2.20 0.41 -5.25
C ASN A 220 1.98 0.92 -6.68
N ALA A 221 1.41 0.09 -7.56
CA ALA A 221 1.10 0.49 -8.93
C ALA A 221 0.03 1.59 -8.98
N LEU A 222 -1.00 1.52 -8.13
CA LEU A 222 -2.02 2.56 -8.01
C LEU A 222 -1.42 3.88 -7.51
N THR A 223 -0.46 3.83 -6.60
CA THR A 223 0.25 4.99 -6.08
C THR A 223 1.12 5.64 -7.16
N LEU A 224 1.85 4.85 -7.95
CA LEU A 224 2.57 5.37 -9.13
C LEU A 224 1.64 5.99 -10.16
N ALA A 225 0.47 5.39 -10.39
CA ALA A 225 -0.54 5.93 -11.29
C ALA A 225 -1.04 7.30 -10.79
N LYS A 226 -1.34 7.42 -9.49
CA LYS A 226 -1.72 8.68 -8.85
C LYS A 226 -0.62 9.74 -8.97
N LEU A 227 0.63 9.39 -8.69
CA LEU A 227 1.75 10.33 -8.76
C LEU A 227 1.96 10.89 -10.18
N GLY A 228 1.87 10.04 -11.21
CA GLY A 228 1.94 10.48 -12.61
C GLY A 228 0.79 11.42 -12.98
N LYS A 229 -0.43 11.12 -12.50
CA LYS A 229 -1.61 11.97 -12.70
C LYS A 229 -1.47 13.33 -11.99
N ASP A 230 -1.06 13.33 -10.73
CA ASP A 230 -0.98 14.55 -9.92
C ASP A 230 0.12 15.50 -10.42
N ARG A 231 1.26 14.96 -10.88
CA ARG A 231 2.43 15.77 -11.26
C ARG A 231 2.47 16.15 -12.74
N HIS A 232 2.03 15.26 -13.62
CA HIS A 232 2.16 15.43 -15.07
C HIS A 232 0.84 15.33 -15.83
N HIS A 233 -0.28 15.13 -15.12
CA HIS A 233 -1.60 14.89 -15.73
C HIS A 233 -1.64 13.67 -16.66
N TRP A 234 -0.73 12.72 -16.47
CA TRP A 234 -0.74 11.48 -17.24
C TRP A 234 -1.92 10.59 -16.86
N GLN A 235 -2.42 9.86 -17.84
CA GLN A 235 -3.48 8.88 -17.66
C GLN A 235 -2.89 7.49 -17.84
N CYS A 236 -3.03 6.64 -16.83
CA CYS A 236 -2.57 5.27 -16.92
C CYS A 236 -3.48 4.49 -17.88
N GLN A 237 -2.88 3.76 -18.81
CA GLN A 237 -3.59 2.98 -19.83
C GLN A 237 -3.69 1.48 -19.48
N THR A 238 -3.16 1.07 -18.33
CA THR A 238 -3.20 -0.32 -17.90
C THR A 238 -4.61 -0.71 -17.48
N ASP A 239 -5.26 -1.54 -18.28
CA ASP A 239 -6.52 -2.18 -17.91
C ASP A 239 -6.25 -3.47 -17.13
N SER A 240 -6.51 -3.44 -15.83
CA SER A 240 -6.28 -4.57 -14.94
C SER A 240 -7.21 -4.53 -13.73
N VAL A 241 -7.76 -5.69 -13.37
CA VAL A 241 -8.58 -5.84 -12.15
C VAL A 241 -7.79 -5.53 -10.87
N TYR A 242 -6.46 -5.67 -10.90
CA TYR A 242 -5.56 -5.34 -9.79
C TYR A 242 -5.24 -3.84 -9.70
N LEU A 243 -5.68 -3.02 -10.68
CA LEU A 243 -5.43 -1.58 -10.76
C LEU A 243 -6.74 -0.78 -10.92
N PRO A 244 -7.53 -0.63 -9.84
CA PRO A 244 -8.78 0.14 -9.88
C PRO A 244 -8.53 1.65 -9.98
N LEU A 245 -8.31 2.16 -11.21
CA LEU A 245 -7.99 3.56 -11.47
C LEU A 245 -9.08 4.54 -10.98
N PHE A 246 -10.34 4.11 -10.87
CA PHE A 246 -11.43 4.95 -10.32
C PHE A 246 -11.17 5.43 -8.89
N LEU A 247 -10.28 4.76 -8.14
CA LEU A 247 -9.93 5.16 -6.77
C LEU A 247 -9.05 6.40 -6.72
N ILE A 248 -8.37 6.75 -7.81
CA ILE A 248 -7.50 7.92 -7.92
C ILE A 248 -8.11 9.01 -8.82
N ASP A 249 -9.40 8.86 -9.14
CA ASP A 249 -10.18 9.82 -9.90
C ASP A 249 -10.74 11.00 -9.10
#